data_AF-A0A835FVY6-F1
#
_entry.id   AF-A0A835FVY6-F1
#
_cell.length_a   1.000
_cell.length_b   1.000
_cell.length_c   1.000
_cell.angle_alpha   90.00
_cell.angle_beta   90.00
_cell.angle_gamma   90.00
#
_symmetry.space_group_name_H-M   'P 1'
#
loop_
_entity.id
_entity.type
_entity.pdbx_description
1 polymer ?
#
loop_
_entity_poly.entity_id
_entity_poly.type
_entity_poly.pdbx_seq_one_letter_code
_entity_poly.pdbx_strand_id
1 'polypeptide(L)'
;MTETAAPAAWFFLLLAFVGGVYVAAFSFRFFAYAALCLHRPRDLRRRYGAWAVVTGPTSGIGRSMALELARRGLNLVLLDLDAANLRETSDVIRSRHAVKTRTVVFDLSLVGTPQGDVAIRRLRAAIEGLDVGVLVNNAGVSRPSSVYLHEADVEALLRMIRVNLWALTEVTAAVLPGMVERGRGAVVNMGSASSEAIPSFPLNTIYAATKRYVAAFSRSLYVEYRSKGIDVKCQVNTTNQIPHPATNEFCGSYSHSVTSNRVRCAAGPILRGDQDGVERHAGLLAVAVRPHAGRLRKRRLAGSATARSAPPPSATSCSGASPASCRTPRTTGSVCATTCA
;
A
#
# COMPACT_ATOMS: atom_id res chain seq x y z
N MET A 1 35.44 -57.77 -2.62
CA MET A 1 33.97 -57.84 -2.80
C MET A 1 33.36 -56.99 -1.70
N THR A 2 32.86 -55.80 -2.04
CA THR A 2 32.27 -54.87 -1.07
C THR A 2 30.82 -55.29 -0.80
N GLU A 3 30.56 -55.84 0.39
CA GLU A 3 29.20 -56.08 0.89
C GLU A 3 28.45 -54.75 0.99
N THR A 4 27.47 -54.55 0.12
CA THR A 4 26.50 -53.46 0.24
C THR A 4 25.53 -53.81 1.36
N ALA A 5 25.75 -53.28 2.55
CA ALA A 5 24.82 -53.45 3.68
C ALA A 5 23.44 -52.91 3.28
N ALA A 6 22.43 -53.77 3.29
CA ALA A 6 21.07 -53.38 2.97
C ALA A 6 20.58 -52.30 3.96
N PRO A 7 19.90 -51.24 3.48
CA PRO A 7 19.38 -50.20 4.36
C PRO A 7 18.38 -50.80 5.35
N ALA A 8 18.63 -50.58 6.64
CA ALA A 8 17.81 -51.13 7.71
C ALA A 8 16.36 -50.60 7.66
N ALA A 9 15.39 -51.44 8.02
CA ALA A 9 13.95 -51.18 7.88
C ALA A 9 13.47 -49.85 8.50
N TRP A 10 14.15 -49.35 9.55
CA TRP A 10 13.86 -48.06 10.16
C TRP A 10 14.03 -46.88 9.19
N PHE A 11 14.93 -46.99 8.20
CA PHE A 11 15.15 -45.96 7.19
C PHE A 11 13.93 -45.79 6.28
N PHE A 12 13.33 -46.89 5.82
CA PHE A 12 12.13 -46.83 4.98
C PHE A 12 10.90 -46.34 5.76
N LEU A 13 10.78 -46.71 7.04
CA LEU A 13 9.71 -46.20 7.91
C LEU A 13 9.86 -44.70 8.16
N LEU A 14 11.09 -44.22 8.37
CA LEU A 14 11.37 -42.78 8.49
C LEU A 14 11.00 -42.05 7.19
N LEU A 15 11.36 -42.60 6.03
CA LEU A 15 11.05 -42.00 4.73
C LEU A 15 9.53 -41.93 4.48
N ALA A 16 8.80 -43.00 4.82
CA ALA A 16 7.35 -43.06 4.70
C ALA A 16 6.66 -42.07 5.66
N PHE A 17 7.17 -41.93 6.89
CA PHE A 17 6.68 -40.94 7.84
C PHE A 17 6.88 -39.51 7.34
N VAL A 18 8.09 -39.18 6.87
CA VAL A 18 8.39 -37.85 6.28
C VAL A 18 7.52 -37.58 5.06
N GLY A 19 7.34 -38.58 4.18
CA GLY A 19 6.45 -38.50 3.02
C GLY A 19 5.00 -38.28 3.42
N GLY A 20 4.50 -39.00 4.43
CA GLY A 20 3.16 -38.84 4.98
C GLY A 20 2.93 -37.46 5.57
N VAL A 21 3.87 -36.92 6.34
CA VAL A 21 3.82 -35.55 6.88
C VAL A 21 3.82 -34.52 5.74
N TYR A 22 4.63 -34.71 4.70
CA TYR A 22 4.67 -33.82 3.55
C TYR A 22 3.34 -33.81 2.78
N VAL A 23 2.78 -34.98 2.47
CA VAL A 23 1.49 -35.11 1.78
C VAL A 23 0.37 -34.51 2.63
N ALA A 24 0.34 -34.78 3.94
CA ALA A 24 -0.65 -34.18 4.84
C ALA A 24 -0.55 -32.64 4.86
N ALA A 25 0.67 -32.09 4.93
CA ALA A 25 0.90 -30.65 4.89
C ALA A 25 0.51 -30.03 3.54
N PHE A 26 0.80 -30.71 2.43
CA PHE A 26 0.43 -30.30 1.08
C PHE A 26 -1.09 -30.31 0.90
N SER A 27 -1.76 -31.40 1.27
CA SER A 27 -3.21 -31.53 1.22
C SER A 27 -3.89 -30.49 2.11
N PHE A 28 -3.41 -30.27 3.34
CA PHE A 28 -3.94 -29.21 4.20
C PHE A 28 -3.82 -27.82 3.55
N ARG A 29 -2.67 -27.50 2.95
CA ARG A 29 -2.49 -26.24 2.20
C ARG A 29 -3.44 -26.14 1.01
N PHE A 30 -3.60 -27.23 0.26
CA PHE A 30 -4.51 -27.29 -0.89
C PHE A 30 -5.96 -27.04 -0.46
N PHE A 31 -6.45 -27.75 0.56
CA PHE A 31 -7.81 -27.55 1.08
C PHE A 31 -8.00 -26.18 1.72
N ALA A 32 -7.01 -25.64 2.43
CA ALA A 32 -7.05 -24.29 2.95
C ALA A 32 -7.13 -23.24 1.82
N TYR A 33 -6.39 -23.46 0.73
CA TYR A 33 -6.46 -22.60 -0.45
C TYR A 33 -7.81 -22.71 -1.17
N ALA A 34 -8.30 -23.93 -1.39
CA ALA A 34 -9.62 -24.18 -1.97
C ALA A 34 -10.74 -23.52 -1.13
N ALA A 35 -10.66 -23.62 0.20
CA ALA A 35 -11.59 -22.97 1.12
C ALA A 35 -11.53 -21.43 1.04
N LEU A 36 -10.36 -20.85 0.77
CA LEU A 36 -10.22 -19.41 0.51
C LEU A 36 -10.84 -19.01 -0.84
N CYS A 37 -10.69 -19.84 -1.87
CA CYS A 37 -11.33 -19.62 -3.18
C CYS A 37 -12.87 -19.73 -3.11
N LEU A 38 -13.39 -20.57 -2.21
CA LEU A 38 -14.82 -20.76 -1.96
C LEU A 38 -15.40 -19.73 -0.99
N HIS A 39 -14.57 -18.88 -0.38
CA HIS A 39 -15.04 -17.88 0.58
C HIS A 39 -15.83 -16.79 -0.12
N ARG A 40 -17.07 -16.54 0.34
CA ARG A 40 -17.89 -15.48 -0.25
C ARG A 40 -17.19 -14.13 -0.13
N PRO A 41 -17.22 -13.31 -1.21
CA PRO A 41 -16.64 -11.98 -1.17
C PRO A 41 -17.31 -11.15 -0.07
N ARG A 42 -16.50 -10.53 0.80
CA ARG A 42 -17.02 -9.67 1.86
C ARG A 42 -17.66 -8.42 1.25
N ASP A 43 -18.79 -8.01 1.81
CA ASP A 43 -19.44 -6.74 1.52
C ASP A 43 -18.54 -5.59 2.03
N LEU A 44 -17.80 -4.98 1.10
CA LEU A 44 -16.87 -3.88 1.39
C LEU A 44 -17.61 -2.65 1.89
N ARG A 45 -18.81 -2.40 1.36
CA ARG A 45 -19.62 -1.24 1.72
C ARG A 45 -20.05 -1.32 3.18
N ARG A 46 -20.51 -2.49 3.64
CA ARG A 46 -20.84 -2.72 5.06
C ARG A 46 -19.61 -2.68 5.96
N ARG A 47 -18.47 -3.20 5.48
CA ARG A 47 -17.28 -3.36 6.32
C ARG A 47 -16.50 -2.07 6.51
N TYR A 48 -16.34 -1.27 5.45
CA TYR A 48 -15.44 -0.13 5.45
C TYR A 48 -16.15 1.20 5.21
N GLY A 49 -17.18 1.24 4.36
CA GLY A 49 -17.96 2.46 4.11
C GLY A 49 -18.51 2.54 2.69
N ALA A 50 -19.45 3.46 2.47
CA ALA A 50 -20.18 3.55 1.20
C ALA A 50 -19.42 4.19 0.04
N TRP A 51 -18.32 4.91 0.30
CA TRP A 51 -17.52 5.60 -0.72
C TRP A 51 -16.09 5.07 -0.80
N ALA A 52 -15.54 5.07 -2.02
CA ALA A 52 -14.12 4.86 -2.25
C ALA A 52 -13.49 6.02 -3.02
N VAL A 53 -12.23 6.34 -2.71
CA VAL A 53 -11.41 7.28 -3.45
C VAL A 53 -10.40 6.48 -4.28
N VAL A 54 -10.28 6.77 -5.58
CA VAL A 54 -9.35 6.08 -6.47
C VAL A 54 -8.51 7.13 -7.23
N THR A 55 -7.18 7.03 -7.12
CA THR A 55 -6.25 7.85 -7.90
C THR A 55 -5.83 7.15 -9.19
N GLY A 56 -5.78 7.88 -10.31
CA GLY A 56 -5.53 7.32 -11.63
C GLY A 56 -6.59 6.31 -12.11
N PRO A 57 -7.91 6.57 -11.98
CA PRO A 57 -8.96 5.62 -12.32
C PRO A 57 -9.25 5.50 -13.82
N THR A 58 -8.58 6.26 -14.68
CA THR A 58 -8.94 6.38 -16.10
C THR A 58 -8.39 5.27 -16.99
N SER A 59 -7.35 4.56 -16.55
CA SER A 59 -6.73 3.50 -17.35
C SER A 59 -6.21 2.33 -16.50
N GLY A 60 -5.89 1.21 -17.17
CA GLY A 60 -5.21 0.05 -16.60
C GLY A 60 -5.83 -0.50 -15.30
N ILE A 61 -4.98 -0.70 -14.30
CA ILE A 61 -5.37 -1.28 -12.99
C ILE A 61 -6.35 -0.34 -12.28
N GLY A 62 -6.13 0.97 -12.32
CA GLY A 62 -6.99 1.95 -11.68
C GLY A 62 -8.43 1.92 -12.21
N ARG A 63 -8.60 1.86 -13.53
CA ARG A 63 -9.93 1.72 -14.17
C ARG A 63 -10.62 0.43 -13.77
N SER A 64 -9.88 -0.68 -13.78
CA SER A 64 -10.42 -1.98 -13.39
C SER A 64 -10.84 -2.01 -11.93
N MET A 65 -10.04 -1.41 -11.04
CA MET A 65 -10.37 -1.26 -9.62
C MET A 65 -11.60 -0.37 -9.41
N ALA A 66 -11.71 0.75 -10.12
CA ALA A 66 -12.88 1.63 -10.04
C ALA A 66 -14.16 0.90 -10.47
N LEU A 67 -14.13 0.21 -11.61
CA LEU A 67 -15.27 -0.57 -12.09
C LEU A 67 -15.65 -1.70 -11.12
N GLU A 68 -14.68 -2.42 -10.57
CA GLU A 68 -14.94 -3.50 -9.61
C GLU A 68 -15.51 -2.98 -8.29
N LEU A 69 -15.04 -1.84 -7.79
CA LEU A 69 -15.60 -1.20 -6.60
C LEU A 69 -17.04 -0.72 -6.84
N ALA A 70 -17.33 -0.16 -8.02
CA ALA A 70 -18.68 0.21 -8.42
C ALA A 70 -19.60 -1.01 -8.54
N ARG A 71 -19.12 -2.11 -9.13
CA ARG A 71 -19.85 -3.39 -9.22
C ARG A 71 -20.18 -3.95 -7.85
N ARG A 72 -19.35 -3.70 -6.84
CA ARG A 72 -19.60 -4.05 -5.43
C ARG A 72 -20.48 -3.04 -4.68
N GLY A 73 -21.01 -2.03 -5.36
CA GLY A 73 -21.98 -1.08 -4.82
C GLY A 73 -21.39 0.09 -4.03
N LEU A 74 -20.10 0.39 -4.19
CA LEU A 74 -19.48 1.59 -3.63
C LEU A 74 -19.65 2.78 -4.58
N ASN A 75 -19.93 3.93 -4.00
CA ASN A 75 -19.84 5.21 -4.68
C ASN A 75 -18.36 5.62 -4.81
N LEU A 76 -18.01 6.45 -5.80
CA LEU A 76 -16.61 6.72 -6.13
C LEU A 76 -16.27 8.19 -6.19
N VAL A 77 -15.14 8.56 -5.60
CA VAL A 77 -14.44 9.81 -5.88
C VAL A 77 -13.24 9.47 -6.77
N LEU A 78 -13.28 9.94 -8.01
CA LEU A 78 -12.32 9.66 -9.06
C LEU A 78 -11.34 10.84 -9.17
N LEU A 79 -10.05 10.59 -8.96
CA LEU A 79 -9.01 11.61 -9.00
C LEU A 79 -8.02 11.31 -10.13
N ASP A 80 -7.92 12.21 -11.09
CA ASP A 80 -6.97 12.14 -12.20
C ASP A 80 -6.66 13.54 -12.74
N LEU A 81 -5.66 13.66 -13.61
CA LEU A 81 -5.26 14.93 -14.23
C LEU A 81 -6.14 15.31 -15.44
N ASP A 82 -6.69 14.32 -16.14
CA ASP A 82 -7.48 14.53 -17.35
C ASP A 82 -8.98 14.55 -17.05
N ALA A 83 -9.61 15.71 -17.25
CA ALA A 83 -11.02 15.92 -16.99
C ALA A 83 -11.94 15.17 -17.97
N ALA A 84 -11.54 14.97 -19.22
CA ALA A 84 -12.33 14.26 -20.22
C ALA A 84 -12.35 12.76 -19.93
N ASN A 85 -11.19 12.16 -19.66
CA ASN A 85 -11.08 10.75 -19.31
C ASN A 85 -11.80 10.42 -17.99
N LEU A 86 -11.78 11.36 -17.02
CA LEU A 86 -12.55 11.25 -15.78
C LEU A 86 -14.06 11.23 -16.04
N ARG A 87 -14.55 12.10 -16.94
CA ARG A 87 -15.97 12.14 -17.32
C ARG A 87 -16.37 10.84 -18.00
N GLU A 88 -15.60 10.37 -18.99
CA GLU A 88 -15.86 9.09 -19.66
C GLU A 88 -15.93 7.93 -18.65
N THR A 89 -14.92 7.81 -17.78
CA THR A 89 -14.88 6.73 -16.77
C THR A 89 -16.06 6.83 -15.80
N SER A 90 -16.40 8.04 -15.36
CA SER A 90 -17.56 8.29 -14.51
C SER A 90 -18.87 7.87 -15.20
N ASP A 91 -19.04 8.21 -16.48
CA ASP A 91 -20.25 7.91 -17.24
C ASP A 91 -20.41 6.41 -17.48
N VAL A 92 -19.31 5.71 -17.77
CA VAL A 92 -19.28 4.24 -17.86
C VAL A 92 -19.68 3.60 -16.52
N ILE A 93 -19.18 4.13 -15.40
CA ILE A 93 -19.51 3.60 -14.07
C ILE A 93 -21.00 3.81 -13.74
N ARG A 94 -21.53 5.02 -13.96
CA ARG A 94 -22.93 5.33 -13.67
C ARG A 94 -23.92 4.62 -14.59
N SER A 95 -23.54 4.35 -15.85
CA SER A 95 -24.41 3.63 -16.79
C SER A 95 -24.50 2.13 -16.48
N ARG A 96 -23.43 1.52 -15.95
CA ARG A 96 -23.38 0.09 -15.62
C ARG A 96 -23.85 -0.24 -14.21
N HIS A 97 -23.78 0.72 -13.29
CA HIS A 97 -24.00 0.48 -11.86
C HIS A 97 -24.81 1.62 -11.22
N ALA A 98 -25.72 1.27 -10.31
CA ALA A 98 -26.52 2.23 -9.55
C ALA A 98 -25.72 2.87 -8.40
N VAL A 99 -24.63 3.56 -8.74
CA VAL A 99 -23.71 4.23 -7.79
C VAL A 99 -23.49 5.69 -8.18
N LYS A 100 -23.10 6.50 -7.20
CA LYS A 100 -22.74 7.91 -7.41
C LYS A 100 -21.25 8.05 -7.70
N THR A 101 -20.90 9.00 -8.54
CA THR A 101 -19.51 9.38 -8.82
C THR A 101 -19.30 10.87 -8.53
N ARG A 102 -18.11 11.22 -8.04
CA ARG A 102 -17.58 12.59 -7.96
C ARG A 102 -16.21 12.58 -8.63
N THR A 103 -15.87 13.63 -9.35
CA THR A 103 -14.58 13.75 -10.05
C THR A 103 -13.77 14.90 -9.45
N VAL A 104 -12.49 14.69 -9.23
CA VAL A 104 -11.54 15.71 -8.78
C VAL A 104 -10.41 15.76 -9.79
N VAL A 105 -10.31 16.87 -10.51
CA VAL A 105 -9.20 17.11 -11.45
C VAL A 105 -7.99 17.58 -10.66
N PHE A 106 -6.95 16.77 -10.66
CA PHE A 106 -5.71 17.05 -9.94
C PHE A 106 -4.52 16.35 -10.61
N ASP A 107 -3.61 17.16 -11.13
CA ASP A 107 -2.26 16.72 -11.47
C ASP A 107 -1.42 16.51 -10.20
N LEU A 108 -1.25 15.24 -9.83
CA LEU A 108 -0.46 14.82 -8.67
C LEU A 108 1.01 15.24 -8.73
N SER A 109 1.54 15.59 -9.92
CA SER A 109 2.91 16.08 -10.06
C SER A 109 3.09 17.51 -9.53
N LEU A 110 2.00 18.22 -9.22
CA LEU A 110 2.01 19.56 -8.63
C LEU A 110 1.98 19.56 -7.10
N VAL A 111 2.05 18.39 -6.46
CA VAL A 111 2.10 18.32 -4.98
C VAL A 111 3.34 19.06 -4.44
N GLY A 112 3.17 19.76 -3.32
CA GLY A 112 4.21 20.63 -2.74
C GLY A 112 4.34 22.00 -3.43
N THR A 113 3.46 22.31 -4.40
CA THR A 113 3.32 23.67 -4.96
C THR A 113 2.01 24.32 -4.50
N PRO A 114 1.87 25.66 -4.62
CA PRO A 114 0.63 26.34 -4.29
C PRO A 114 -0.59 25.79 -5.06
N GLN A 115 -0.40 25.36 -6.31
CA GLN A 115 -1.45 24.73 -7.12
C GLN A 115 -1.83 23.34 -6.58
N GLY A 116 -0.86 22.54 -6.15
CA GLY A 116 -1.09 21.27 -5.47
C GLY A 116 -1.88 21.44 -4.17
N ASP A 117 -1.56 22.47 -3.37
CA ASP A 117 -2.27 22.76 -2.12
C ASP A 117 -3.75 23.10 -2.37
N VAL A 118 -4.03 23.87 -3.42
CA VAL A 118 -5.41 24.14 -3.86
C VAL A 118 -6.12 22.84 -4.25
N ALA A 119 -5.44 21.95 -4.96
CA ALA A 119 -6.02 20.68 -5.40
C ALA A 119 -6.28 19.70 -4.23
N ILE A 120 -5.38 19.63 -3.24
CA ILE A 120 -5.60 18.87 -2.00
C ILE A 120 -6.79 19.45 -1.21
N ARG A 121 -6.93 20.78 -1.13
CA ARG A 121 -8.13 21.39 -0.52
C ARG A 121 -9.41 21.02 -1.26
N ARG A 122 -9.39 21.00 -2.60
CA ARG A 122 -10.53 20.54 -3.42
C ARG A 122 -10.85 19.07 -3.16
N LEU A 123 -9.83 18.21 -3.02
CA LEU A 123 -10.04 16.81 -2.63
C LEU A 123 -10.70 16.70 -1.26
N ARG A 124 -10.21 17.43 -0.25
CA ARG A 124 -10.79 17.46 1.10
C ARG A 124 -12.26 17.87 1.07
N ALA A 125 -12.59 18.94 0.35
CA ALA A 125 -13.97 19.38 0.16
C ALA A 125 -14.83 18.33 -0.58
N ALA A 126 -14.27 17.65 -1.59
CA ALA A 126 -14.99 16.64 -2.34
C ALA A 126 -15.33 15.38 -1.52
N ILE A 127 -14.52 15.07 -0.49
CA ILE A 127 -14.75 13.93 0.42
C ILE A 127 -15.47 14.32 1.71
N GLU A 128 -15.67 15.61 1.96
CA GLU A 128 -16.35 16.10 3.15
C GLU A 128 -17.80 15.59 3.22
N GLY A 129 -18.20 15.15 4.42
CA GLY A 129 -19.51 14.54 4.67
C GLY A 129 -19.71 13.16 4.03
N LEU A 130 -18.73 12.61 3.31
CA LEU A 130 -18.82 11.28 2.71
C LEU A 130 -18.32 10.18 3.66
N ASP A 131 -19.02 9.05 3.66
CA ASP A 131 -18.59 7.82 4.32
C ASP A 131 -17.50 7.10 3.49
N VAL A 132 -16.33 7.74 3.38
CA VAL A 132 -15.17 7.18 2.65
C VAL A 132 -14.58 6.02 3.44
N GLY A 133 -14.81 4.80 2.94
CA GLY A 133 -14.34 3.57 3.54
C GLY A 133 -13.10 3.00 2.87
N VAL A 134 -12.87 3.29 1.59
CA VAL A 134 -11.76 2.71 0.84
C VAL A 134 -10.96 3.80 0.13
N LEU A 135 -9.64 3.75 0.24
CA LEU A 135 -8.71 4.55 -0.56
C LEU A 135 -7.86 3.61 -1.42
N VAL A 136 -7.80 3.86 -2.72
CA VAL A 136 -6.90 3.18 -3.65
C VAL A 136 -5.92 4.20 -4.22
N ASN A 137 -4.71 4.21 -3.69
CA ASN A 137 -3.60 4.97 -4.25
C ASN A 137 -2.97 4.17 -5.39
N ASN A 138 -3.51 4.34 -6.60
CA ASN A 138 -3.07 3.64 -7.79
C ASN A 138 -2.20 4.49 -8.72
N ALA A 139 -2.42 5.81 -8.78
CA ALA A 139 -1.67 6.69 -9.64
C ALA A 139 -0.15 6.52 -9.44
N GLY A 140 0.56 6.38 -10.56
CA GLY A 140 2.00 6.23 -10.56
C GLY A 140 2.58 6.28 -11.96
N VAL A 141 3.83 6.73 -12.06
CA VAL A 141 4.59 6.85 -13.31
C VAL A 141 5.94 6.14 -13.18
N SER A 142 6.41 5.56 -14.29
CA SER A 142 7.69 4.86 -14.36
C SER A 142 8.64 5.42 -15.44
N ARG A 143 8.31 6.58 -16.01
CA ARG A 143 9.11 7.27 -17.04
C ARG A 143 9.84 8.47 -16.40
N PRO A 144 11.08 8.80 -16.78
CA PRO A 144 11.71 8.54 -18.08
C PRO A 144 12.49 7.22 -18.15
N SER A 145 12.88 6.88 -19.37
CA SER A 145 13.63 5.69 -19.83
C SER A 145 14.78 5.25 -18.91
N SER A 146 15.10 3.96 -18.97
CA SER A 146 16.26 3.34 -18.32
C SER A 146 17.57 3.99 -18.79
N VAL A 147 18.04 5.01 -18.08
CA VAL A 147 19.28 5.76 -18.38
C VAL A 147 20.14 5.87 -17.12
N TYR A 148 21.42 6.23 -17.27
CA TYR A 148 22.24 6.53 -16.11
C TYR A 148 21.74 7.81 -15.42
N LEU A 149 21.91 7.89 -14.10
CA LEU A 149 21.40 9.02 -13.32
C LEU A 149 21.96 10.37 -13.79
N HIS A 150 23.20 10.41 -14.26
CA HIS A 150 23.85 11.64 -14.74
C HIS A 150 23.37 12.08 -16.14
N GLU A 151 22.63 11.22 -16.86
CA GLU A 151 22.06 11.49 -18.19
C GLU A 151 20.55 11.80 -18.11
N ALA A 152 19.93 11.56 -16.95
CA ALA A 152 18.50 11.68 -16.78
C ALA A 152 18.04 13.15 -16.68
N ASP A 153 16.85 13.44 -17.22
CA ASP A 153 16.13 14.67 -16.91
C ASP A 153 15.72 14.67 -15.43
N VAL A 154 16.42 15.49 -14.62
CA VAL A 154 16.16 15.63 -13.19
C VAL A 154 14.72 16.04 -12.93
N GLU A 155 14.13 16.90 -13.75
CA GLU A 155 12.74 17.33 -13.56
C GLU A 155 11.76 16.18 -13.80
N ALA A 156 12.01 15.30 -14.77
CA ALA A 156 11.22 14.08 -14.95
C ALA A 156 11.33 13.13 -13.75
N LEU A 157 12.53 13.00 -13.16
CA LEU A 157 12.72 12.22 -11.93
C LEU A 157 11.98 12.83 -10.73
N LEU A 158 12.03 14.15 -10.56
CA LEU A 158 11.30 14.85 -9.52
C LEU A 158 9.78 14.74 -9.70
N ARG A 159 9.27 14.84 -10.93
CA ARG A 159 7.85 14.56 -11.23
C ARG A 159 7.46 13.14 -10.81
N MET A 160 8.32 12.15 -11.07
CA MET A 160 8.07 10.77 -10.61
C MET A 160 8.01 10.66 -9.09
N ILE A 161 8.92 11.31 -8.37
CA ILE A 161 8.91 11.35 -6.90
C ILE A 161 7.62 12.01 -6.40
N ARG A 162 7.23 13.15 -6.97
CA ARG A 162 5.99 13.86 -6.62
C ARG A 162 4.77 12.96 -6.78
N VAL A 163 4.61 12.28 -7.92
CA VAL A 163 3.44 11.42 -8.19
C VAL A 163 3.46 10.13 -7.37
N ASN A 164 4.57 9.38 -7.36
CA ASN A 164 4.60 8.03 -6.78
C ASN A 164 4.68 8.02 -5.25
N LEU A 165 5.29 9.06 -4.67
CA LEU A 165 5.64 9.13 -3.25
C LEU A 165 4.82 10.22 -2.57
N TRP A 166 5.07 11.48 -2.92
CA TRP A 166 4.56 12.61 -2.15
C TRP A 166 3.04 12.72 -2.25
N ALA A 167 2.48 12.65 -3.46
CA ALA A 167 1.05 12.69 -3.69
C ALA A 167 0.30 11.56 -2.98
N LEU A 168 0.86 10.35 -2.96
CA LEU A 168 0.30 9.22 -2.21
C LEU A 168 0.20 9.54 -0.71
N THR A 169 1.23 10.17 -0.15
CA THR A 169 1.26 10.59 1.26
C THR A 169 0.21 11.64 1.56
N GLU A 170 0.12 12.69 0.73
CA GLU A 170 -0.87 13.77 0.89
C GLU A 170 -2.31 13.31 0.74
N VAL A 171 -2.60 12.49 -0.27
CA VAL A 171 -3.93 11.91 -0.49
C VAL A 171 -4.31 11.01 0.69
N THR A 172 -3.37 10.19 1.18
CA THR A 172 -3.61 9.36 2.36
C THR A 172 -3.87 10.24 3.60
N ALA A 173 -3.07 11.27 3.83
CA ALA A 173 -3.25 12.21 4.93
C ALA A 173 -4.56 13.02 4.83
N ALA A 174 -5.10 13.21 3.62
CA ALA A 174 -6.40 13.83 3.41
C ALA A 174 -7.57 12.94 3.80
N VAL A 175 -7.49 11.64 3.51
CA VAL A 175 -8.60 10.68 3.69
C VAL A 175 -8.59 10.01 5.07
N LEU A 176 -7.40 9.73 5.61
CA LEU A 176 -7.21 8.90 6.81
C LEU A 176 -7.90 9.44 8.08
N PRO A 177 -7.94 10.75 8.37
CA PRO A 177 -8.60 11.26 9.58
C PRO A 177 -10.07 10.84 9.69
N GLY A 178 -10.84 10.93 8.59
CA GLY A 178 -12.24 10.52 8.60
C GLY A 178 -12.42 9.02 8.80
N MET A 179 -11.52 8.19 8.26
CA MET A 179 -11.56 6.74 8.50
C MET A 179 -11.32 6.41 9.98
N VAL A 180 -10.36 7.11 10.60
CA VAL A 180 -10.03 6.94 12.03
C VAL A 180 -11.20 7.35 12.91
N GLU A 181 -11.84 8.48 12.63
CA GLU A 181 -13.03 8.94 13.35
C GLU A 181 -14.16 7.90 13.31
N ARG A 182 -14.36 7.25 12.17
CA ARG A 182 -15.36 6.19 11.99
C ARG A 182 -14.95 4.82 12.53
N GLY A 183 -13.69 4.65 12.95
CA GLY A 183 -13.13 3.38 13.42
C GLY A 183 -13.10 2.26 12.38
N ARG A 184 -13.18 2.61 11.09
CA ARG A 184 -13.14 1.65 9.96
C ARG A 184 -12.58 2.31 8.71
N GLY A 185 -11.80 1.54 7.96
CA GLY A 185 -11.34 1.95 6.64
C GLY A 185 -10.36 0.95 6.04
N ALA A 186 -10.14 1.08 4.74
CA ALA A 186 -9.14 0.31 4.01
C ALA A 186 -8.32 1.24 3.11
N VAL A 187 -6.99 1.10 3.14
CA VAL A 187 -6.07 1.80 2.24
C VAL A 187 -5.32 0.75 1.43
N VAL A 188 -5.44 0.83 0.11
CA VAL A 188 -4.72 -0.02 -0.85
C VAL A 188 -3.75 0.86 -1.63
N ASN A 189 -2.46 0.62 -1.43
CA ASN A 189 -1.40 1.30 -2.15
C ASN A 189 -0.83 0.38 -3.22
N MET A 190 -0.68 0.88 -4.45
CA MET A 190 -0.12 0.10 -5.54
C MET A 190 1.42 0.12 -5.49
N GLY A 191 1.99 -1.02 -5.11
CA GLY A 191 3.43 -1.29 -5.08
C GLY A 191 3.99 -1.61 -6.48
N SER A 192 5.08 -2.38 -6.50
CA SER A 192 5.67 -2.95 -7.72
C SER A 192 6.61 -4.09 -7.34
N ALA A 193 6.77 -5.08 -8.20
CA ALA A 193 7.75 -6.15 -7.98
C ALA A 193 9.19 -5.62 -7.87
N SER A 194 9.47 -4.44 -8.45
CA SER A 194 10.78 -3.78 -8.35
C SER A 194 11.18 -3.39 -6.92
N SER A 195 10.24 -3.36 -5.97
CA SER A 195 10.55 -3.04 -4.57
C SER A 195 10.66 -4.23 -3.63
N GLU A 196 9.94 -5.33 -3.91
CA GLU A 196 9.80 -6.48 -3.01
C GLU A 196 10.43 -7.77 -3.56
N ALA A 197 10.47 -7.95 -4.88
CA ALA A 197 10.96 -9.20 -5.50
C ALA A 197 12.41 -9.11 -5.99
N ILE A 198 12.92 -7.90 -6.22
CA ILE A 198 14.25 -7.66 -6.79
C ILE A 198 15.07 -6.80 -5.82
N PRO A 199 16.31 -7.18 -5.49
CA PRO A 199 17.15 -6.42 -4.56
C PRO A 199 17.56 -5.05 -5.11
N SER A 200 17.78 -4.94 -6.42
CA SER A 200 18.09 -3.68 -7.11
C SER A 200 17.43 -3.64 -8.49
N PHE A 201 17.11 -2.44 -8.97
CA PHE A 201 16.52 -2.26 -10.31
C PHE A 201 17.35 -1.22 -11.09
N PRO A 202 18.48 -1.65 -11.69
CA PRO A 202 19.41 -0.76 -12.38
C PRO A 202 18.73 0.11 -13.44
N LEU A 203 19.26 1.32 -13.64
CA LEU A 203 18.74 2.34 -14.56
C LEU A 203 17.31 2.86 -14.23
N ASN A 204 16.64 2.27 -13.24
CA ASN A 204 15.31 2.64 -12.76
C ASN A 204 15.33 2.93 -11.25
N THR A 205 16.46 3.46 -10.77
CA THR A 205 16.77 3.65 -9.35
C THR A 205 15.68 4.45 -8.63
N ILE A 206 15.24 5.57 -9.21
CA ILE A 206 14.22 6.44 -8.61
C ILE A 206 12.86 5.72 -8.57
N TYR A 207 12.45 5.05 -9.64
CA TYR A 207 11.21 4.29 -9.65
C TYR A 207 11.19 3.22 -8.56
N ALA A 208 12.22 2.38 -8.48
CA ALA A 208 12.33 1.34 -7.46
C ALA A 208 12.36 1.92 -6.04
N ALA A 209 13.10 3.02 -5.82
CA ALA A 209 13.12 3.73 -4.54
C ALA A 209 11.73 4.21 -4.14
N THR A 210 10.98 4.86 -5.04
CA THR A 210 9.60 5.31 -4.76
C THR A 210 8.67 4.13 -4.43
N LYS A 211 8.76 3.00 -5.15
CA LYS A 211 7.92 1.82 -4.86
C LYS A 211 8.32 1.10 -3.58
N ARG A 212 9.59 1.20 -3.16
CA ARG A 212 10.06 0.71 -1.86
C ARG A 212 9.58 1.59 -0.71
N TYR A 213 9.52 2.90 -0.91
CA TYR A 213 8.82 3.81 -0.01
C TYR A 213 7.36 3.38 0.17
N VAL A 214 6.61 3.17 -0.91
CA VAL A 214 5.18 2.79 -0.84
C VAL A 214 4.99 1.52 -0.01
N ALA A 215 5.86 0.53 -0.18
CA ALA A 215 5.78 -0.70 0.58
C ALA A 215 6.11 -0.54 2.06
N ALA A 216 7.15 0.25 2.40
CA ALA A 216 7.48 0.57 3.79
C ALA A 216 6.37 1.40 4.45
N PHE A 217 5.91 2.46 3.79
CA PHE A 217 4.80 3.32 4.20
C PHE A 217 3.55 2.51 4.54
N SER A 218 3.17 1.59 3.65
CA SER A 218 1.99 0.73 3.86
C SER A 218 2.14 -0.20 5.06
N ARG A 219 3.34 -0.77 5.28
CA ARG A 219 3.61 -1.67 6.40
C ARG A 219 3.57 -0.92 7.73
N SER A 220 4.18 0.27 7.81
CA SER A 220 4.16 1.10 9.01
C SER A 220 2.74 1.54 9.35
N LEU A 221 2.00 2.08 8.38
CA LEU A 221 0.61 2.50 8.60
C LEU A 221 -0.30 1.35 9.02
N TYR A 222 -0.10 0.13 8.49
CA TYR A 222 -0.86 -1.02 8.96
C TYR A 222 -0.67 -1.26 10.46
N VAL A 223 0.57 -1.23 10.94
CA VAL A 223 0.87 -1.45 12.37
C VAL A 223 0.29 -0.32 13.23
N GLU A 224 0.45 0.93 12.79
CA GLU A 224 0.00 2.12 13.51
C GLU A 224 -1.53 2.23 13.63
N TYR A 225 -2.27 1.89 12.56
CA TYR A 225 -3.71 2.14 12.47
C TYR A 225 -4.60 0.90 12.59
N ARG A 226 -4.02 -0.31 12.69
CA ARG A 226 -4.80 -1.56 12.86
C ARG A 226 -5.68 -1.51 14.12
N SER A 227 -5.18 -0.97 15.22
CA SER A 227 -5.97 -0.83 16.47
C SER A 227 -7.14 0.15 16.33
N LYS A 228 -7.08 1.05 15.34
CA LYS A 228 -8.12 2.02 14.97
C LYS A 228 -9.10 1.48 13.91
N GLY A 229 -9.02 0.18 13.60
CA GLY A 229 -9.90 -0.47 12.62
C GLY A 229 -9.55 -0.19 11.16
N ILE A 230 -8.35 0.32 10.88
CA ILE A 230 -7.91 0.62 9.51
C ILE A 230 -7.03 -0.52 8.99
N ASP A 231 -7.42 -1.10 7.86
CA ASP A 231 -6.64 -2.10 7.15
C ASP A 231 -5.82 -1.43 6.04
N VAL A 232 -4.50 -1.42 6.15
CA VAL A 232 -3.59 -0.90 5.11
C VAL A 232 -2.88 -2.06 4.41
N LYS A 233 -2.84 -2.03 3.07
CA LYS A 233 -2.15 -3.04 2.25
C LYS A 233 -1.41 -2.42 1.07
N CYS A 234 -0.21 -2.93 0.82
CA CYS A 234 0.52 -2.71 -0.42
C CYS A 234 0.22 -3.85 -1.39
N GLN A 235 -0.41 -3.56 -2.53
CA GLN A 235 -0.61 -4.53 -3.59
C GLN A 235 0.58 -4.49 -4.54
N VAL A 236 1.38 -5.55 -4.52
CA VAL A 236 2.51 -5.72 -5.43
C VAL A 236 2.00 -6.34 -6.73
N ASN A 237 2.29 -5.69 -7.85
CA ASN A 237 2.05 -6.21 -9.19
C ASN A 237 3.38 -6.57 -9.86
N THR A 238 3.43 -7.77 -10.43
CA THR A 238 4.45 -8.19 -11.38
C THR A 238 3.91 -7.94 -12.78
N THR A 239 4.52 -7.05 -13.55
CA THR A 239 4.25 -7.02 -14.99
C THR A 239 5.04 -8.15 -15.64
N ASN A 240 4.44 -8.85 -16.60
CA ASN A 240 5.15 -9.79 -17.50
C ASN A 240 6.19 -9.08 -18.40
N GLN A 241 6.51 -7.81 -18.13
CA GLN A 241 7.52 -7.01 -18.82
C GLN A 241 8.87 -7.03 -18.12
N ILE A 242 8.99 -7.64 -16.93
CA ILE A 242 10.31 -8.00 -16.42
C ILE A 242 10.79 -9.13 -17.32
N PRO A 243 11.83 -8.94 -18.15
CA PRO A 243 12.42 -10.06 -18.87
C PRO A 243 12.75 -11.09 -17.80
N HIS A 244 12.25 -12.32 -17.95
CA HIS A 244 12.84 -13.44 -17.23
C HIS A 244 14.36 -13.28 -17.37
N PRO A 245 15.14 -13.32 -16.29
CA PRO A 245 16.58 -13.44 -16.41
C PRO A 245 16.85 -14.84 -16.95
N ALA A 246 16.69 -14.99 -18.26
CA ALA A 246 17.25 -16.06 -19.03
C ALA A 246 18.70 -15.66 -19.31
N THR A 247 19.54 -15.73 -18.27
CA THR A 247 20.97 -16.02 -18.31
C THR A 247 21.57 -15.92 -16.91
N ASN A 248 22.32 -16.96 -16.56
CA ASN A 248 22.94 -17.25 -15.28
C ASN A 248 24.15 -16.35 -14.94
N GLU A 249 24.04 -15.01 -15.03
CA GLU A 249 25.24 -14.16 -14.87
C GLU A 249 25.19 -13.05 -13.82
N PHE A 250 24.09 -12.89 -13.06
CA PHE A 250 24.04 -11.89 -11.98
C PHE A 250 23.73 -12.44 -10.59
N CYS A 251 23.93 -13.76 -10.38
CA CYS A 251 23.90 -14.39 -9.06
C CYS A 251 25.34 -14.70 -8.60
N GLY A 252 26.22 -13.71 -8.69
CA GLY A 252 27.57 -13.75 -8.13
C GLY A 252 27.62 -12.87 -6.90
N SER A 253 27.77 -13.49 -5.73
CA SER A 253 28.25 -12.86 -4.50
C SER A 253 27.28 -11.88 -3.84
N TYR A 254 26.44 -12.35 -2.91
CA TYR A 254 26.20 -11.70 -1.60
C TYR A 254 25.35 -12.65 -0.75
N SER A 255 26.06 -13.55 -0.05
CA SER A 255 25.54 -14.39 1.03
C SER A 255 25.70 -13.64 2.36
N HIS A 256 24.71 -13.80 3.25
CA HIS A 256 24.61 -13.26 4.63
C HIS A 256 24.18 -11.78 4.71
N SER A 257 23.21 -11.34 5.51
CA SER A 257 22.44 -11.94 6.60
C SER A 257 21.17 -11.11 6.83
N VAL A 258 19.99 -11.66 6.57
CA VAL A 258 18.74 -11.22 7.21
C VAL A 258 17.88 -12.46 7.44
N THR A 259 18.06 -13.06 8.61
CA THR A 259 17.11 -14.01 9.19
C THR A 259 15.84 -13.26 9.58
N SER A 260 14.74 -13.47 8.83
CA SER A 260 13.37 -13.67 9.34
C SER A 260 12.34 -13.41 8.24
N ASN A 261 11.41 -14.35 8.08
CA ASN A 261 10.23 -14.35 7.22
C ASN A 261 10.44 -14.49 5.69
N ARG A 262 10.69 -15.73 5.26
CA ARG A 262 10.37 -16.18 3.89
C ARG A 262 8.86 -16.14 3.66
N VAL A 263 8.38 -15.16 2.92
CA VAL A 263 7.14 -15.31 2.14
C VAL A 263 7.57 -15.76 0.74
N ARG A 264 7.48 -17.06 0.46
CA ARG A 264 7.54 -17.57 -0.90
C ARG A 264 6.23 -17.22 -1.59
N CYS A 265 6.25 -16.27 -2.51
CA CYS A 265 5.18 -16.14 -3.50
C CYS A 265 5.32 -17.30 -4.48
N ALA A 266 4.36 -18.23 -4.46
CA ALA A 266 4.25 -19.27 -5.47
C ALA A 266 3.73 -18.63 -6.77
N ALA A 267 4.59 -18.55 -7.79
CA ALA A 267 4.18 -18.22 -9.15
C ALA A 267 3.60 -19.48 -9.80
N GLY A 268 2.31 -19.46 -10.13
CA GLY A 268 1.70 -20.45 -11.03
C GLY A 268 1.85 -19.99 -12.49
N PRO A 269 1.78 -20.91 -13.47
CA PRO A 269 1.91 -20.57 -14.88
C PRO A 269 0.65 -19.85 -15.36
N ILE A 270 0.80 -18.66 -15.95
CA ILE A 270 -0.31 -17.96 -16.62
C ILE A 270 0.10 -17.75 -18.07
N LEU A 271 -0.63 -18.45 -18.94
CA LEU A 271 -0.48 -18.49 -20.39
C LEU A 271 -0.94 -17.16 -21.05
N ARG A 272 -0.45 -16.99 -22.30
CA ARG A 272 -0.48 -15.82 -23.17
C ARG A 272 -1.81 -15.05 -23.24
N GLY A 273 -1.65 -13.75 -23.48
CA GLY A 273 -2.72 -12.75 -23.45
C GLY A 273 -3.76 -12.86 -24.54
N ASP A 274 -4.90 -12.26 -24.23
CA ASP A 274 -5.84 -11.66 -25.16
C ASP A 274 -6.56 -10.51 -24.45
N GLN A 275 -6.98 -9.49 -25.19
CA GLN A 275 -7.42 -8.18 -24.68
C GLN A 275 -8.84 -8.14 -24.08
N ASP A 276 -9.50 -9.29 -23.90
CA ASP A 276 -10.83 -9.35 -23.30
C ASP A 276 -10.81 -9.98 -21.89
N GLY A 277 -11.17 -9.19 -20.87
CA GLY A 277 -11.27 -9.75 -19.52
C GLY A 277 -11.51 -8.79 -18.38
N VAL A 278 -12.64 -8.09 -18.39
CA VAL A 278 -13.19 -7.38 -17.20
C VAL A 278 -13.41 -8.35 -16.01
N GLU A 279 -13.46 -9.67 -16.25
CA GLU A 279 -13.67 -10.68 -15.21
C GLU A 279 -12.40 -11.14 -14.47
N ARG A 280 -11.19 -10.86 -15.00
CA ARG A 280 -9.95 -11.47 -14.46
C ARG A 280 -9.36 -10.79 -13.22
N HIS A 281 -9.93 -9.65 -12.80
CA HIS A 281 -9.43 -8.86 -11.67
C HIS A 281 -10.23 -9.05 -10.37
N ALA A 282 -11.35 -9.79 -10.41
CA ALA A 282 -12.21 -10.02 -9.24
C ALA A 282 -11.52 -10.82 -8.10
N GLY A 283 -10.52 -11.64 -8.43
CA GLY A 283 -9.72 -12.40 -7.45
C GLY A 283 -8.72 -11.57 -6.63
N LEU A 284 -8.39 -10.35 -7.07
CA LEU A 284 -7.34 -9.53 -6.45
C LEU A 284 -7.70 -9.05 -5.03
N LEU A 285 -9.01 -8.93 -4.74
CA LEU A 285 -9.51 -8.48 -3.45
C LEU A 285 -9.84 -9.63 -2.48
N ALA A 286 -9.93 -10.87 -2.98
CA ALA A 286 -10.30 -12.04 -2.18
C ALA A 286 -9.14 -12.56 -1.30
N VAL A 287 -7.89 -12.41 -1.77
CA VAL A 287 -6.67 -12.75 -0.99
C VAL A 287 -6.43 -11.75 0.16
N ALA A 288 -7.23 -10.68 0.24
CA ALA A 288 -6.93 -9.51 1.05
C ALA A 288 -7.23 -9.64 2.56
N VAL A 289 -7.72 -10.75 3.11
CA VAL A 289 -8.08 -10.79 4.55
C VAL A 289 -7.95 -12.20 5.14
N ARG A 290 -6.92 -12.42 5.97
CA ARG A 290 -6.84 -13.61 6.82
C ARG A 290 -8.03 -13.66 7.80
N PRO A 291 -8.59 -14.84 8.12
CA PRO A 291 -9.51 -14.98 9.24
C PRO A 291 -8.74 -14.75 10.55
N HIS A 292 -9.24 -13.87 11.42
CA HIS A 292 -8.79 -13.82 12.82
C HIS A 292 -9.72 -14.70 13.64
N ALA A 293 -9.14 -15.73 14.27
CA ALA A 293 -9.81 -16.54 15.28
C ALA A 293 -10.34 -15.65 16.42
N GLY A 294 -11.56 -15.95 16.86
CA GLY A 294 -12.32 -15.15 17.82
C GLY A 294 -11.55 -14.87 19.11
N ARG A 295 -11.60 -13.61 19.54
CA ARG A 295 -11.18 -13.21 20.89
C ARG A 295 -12.23 -13.72 21.88
N LEU A 296 -11.86 -14.72 22.67
CA LEU A 296 -12.56 -15.09 23.90
C LEU A 296 -12.69 -13.83 24.78
N ARG A 297 -13.94 -13.44 25.07
CA ARG A 297 -14.28 -12.39 26.04
C ARG A 297 -13.74 -12.83 27.42
N LYS A 298 -12.66 -12.21 27.90
CA LYS A 298 -12.36 -12.23 29.34
C LYS A 298 -13.41 -11.39 30.06
N ARG A 299 -14.26 -12.06 30.84
CA ARG A 299 -15.17 -11.44 31.82
C ARG A 299 -14.39 -10.48 32.72
N ARG A 300 -14.94 -9.29 32.94
CA ARG A 300 -14.51 -8.37 34.00
C ARG A 300 -14.67 -9.07 35.35
N LEU A 301 -13.61 -9.10 36.13
CA LEU A 301 -13.69 -9.20 37.58
C LEU A 301 -13.58 -7.77 38.10
N ALA A 302 -14.64 -7.34 38.77
CA ALA A 302 -14.69 -6.10 39.52
C ALA A 302 -13.76 -6.23 40.73
N GLY A 303 -12.86 -5.26 40.91
CA GLY A 303 -12.09 -5.06 42.12
C GLY A 303 -12.13 -3.58 42.43
N SER A 304 -12.87 -3.24 43.48
CA SER A 304 -13.02 -1.90 44.04
C SER A 304 -11.73 -1.44 44.71
N ALA A 305 -11.24 -0.25 44.36
CA ALA A 305 -10.40 0.55 45.25
C ALA A 305 -10.71 2.03 45.01
N THR A 306 -11.33 2.63 46.02
CA THR A 306 -11.64 4.04 46.17
C THR A 306 -10.39 4.85 46.55
N ALA A 307 -10.12 5.96 45.86
CA ALA A 307 -9.39 7.09 46.42
C ALA A 307 -9.85 8.40 45.75
N ARG A 308 -10.19 9.39 46.58
CA ARG A 308 -10.75 10.70 46.22
C ARG A 308 -9.66 11.74 45.92
N SER A 309 -9.88 12.48 44.82
CA SER A 309 -9.62 13.90 44.51
C SER A 309 -8.54 14.75 45.22
N ALA A 310 -7.72 15.46 44.43
CA ALA A 310 -7.49 16.92 44.51
C ALA A 310 -6.92 17.50 43.17
N PRO A 311 -7.26 18.74 42.76
CA PRO A 311 -6.88 19.38 41.47
C PRO A 311 -5.68 20.38 41.60
N PRO A 312 -5.22 21.05 40.51
CA PRO A 312 -3.81 21.41 40.23
C PRO A 312 -3.40 22.84 40.64
N PRO A 313 -2.15 23.26 40.40
CA PRO A 313 -1.83 24.67 40.18
C PRO A 313 -1.47 24.99 38.72
N SER A 314 -2.13 26.03 38.22
CA SER A 314 -1.85 26.84 37.03
C SER A 314 -0.79 27.91 37.30
N ALA A 315 0.09 28.19 36.33
CA ALA A 315 0.75 29.49 36.04
C ALA A 315 1.70 29.27 34.83
N THR A 316 1.96 30.13 33.85
CA THR A 316 1.51 31.49 33.50
C THR A 316 1.92 31.70 32.05
N SER A 317 1.12 32.48 31.31
CA SER A 317 1.45 33.09 30.02
C SER A 317 2.64 34.05 30.10
N CYS A 318 3.50 34.07 29.08
CA CYS A 318 4.29 35.26 28.72
C CYS A 318 4.09 35.57 27.24
N SER A 319 3.26 36.56 26.98
CA SER A 319 3.09 37.27 25.72
C SER A 319 4.11 38.40 25.60
N GLY A 320 4.70 38.56 24.41
CA GLY A 320 5.05 39.86 23.84
C GLY A 320 6.41 40.48 24.21
N ALA A 321 7.33 40.50 23.24
CA ALA A 321 8.16 41.67 22.94
C ALA A 321 8.95 41.47 21.61
N SER A 322 8.63 42.29 20.63
CA SER A 322 9.45 42.75 19.49
C SER A 322 8.94 44.18 19.22
N PRO A 323 9.70 45.19 18.74
CA PRO A 323 10.81 45.08 17.76
C PRO A 323 12.00 46.06 17.93
N ALA A 324 13.13 45.79 17.26
CA ALA A 324 14.07 46.77 16.66
C ALA A 324 15.26 46.02 16.05
N SER A 325 15.42 45.97 14.72
CA SER A 325 16.26 46.91 13.94
C SER A 325 17.67 47.09 14.49
N CYS A 326 18.65 46.34 13.96
CA CYS A 326 19.99 46.87 13.72
C CYS A 326 20.79 46.04 12.72
N ARG A 327 21.65 46.75 11.99
CA ARG A 327 22.28 46.42 10.71
C ARG A 327 23.44 45.42 10.82
N THR A 328 23.68 44.71 9.72
CA THR A 328 24.94 44.02 9.35
C THR A 328 26.12 45.02 9.27
N PRO A 329 27.38 44.58 9.50
CA PRO A 329 28.19 44.09 8.39
C PRO A 329 29.16 42.92 8.69
N ARG A 330 29.36 42.09 7.64
CA ARG A 330 30.54 41.35 7.16
C ARG A 330 31.59 40.71 8.11
N THR A 331 31.87 39.45 7.73
CA THR A 331 33.17 38.74 7.57
C THR A 331 33.78 37.90 8.71
N THR A 332 34.28 36.75 8.23
CA THR A 332 35.20 35.74 8.80
C THR A 332 34.63 34.74 9.80
N GLY A 333 34.96 33.47 9.51
CA GLY A 333 34.36 32.29 10.09
C GLY A 333 34.86 31.94 11.48
N SER A 334 34.03 31.19 12.19
CA SER A 334 34.50 30.18 13.11
C SER A 334 33.41 29.13 13.31
N VAL A 335 33.87 27.91 13.43
CA VAL A 335 33.14 26.69 13.71
C VAL A 335 32.50 26.80 15.10
N CYS A 336 31.23 26.46 15.23
CA CYS A 336 30.68 26.03 16.52
C CYS A 336 29.65 24.92 16.29
N ALA A 337 30.07 23.70 16.64
CA ALA A 337 29.20 22.61 16.97
C ALA A 337 28.54 22.91 18.32
N THR A 338 27.22 22.73 18.41
CA THR A 338 26.55 22.63 19.71
C THR A 338 25.57 21.47 19.67
N THR A 339 25.97 20.42 20.35
CA THR A 339 25.19 19.26 20.73
C THR A 339 24.47 19.54 22.06
N CYS A 340 23.25 18.99 22.18
CA CYS A 340 22.49 18.65 23.40
C CYS A 340 21.82 19.76 24.24
N ALA A 341 20.50 19.64 24.40
CA ALA A 341 19.89 18.98 25.58
C ALA A 341 18.59 18.28 25.17
#